data_AF-A0A4E0QQK2-F1
#
_entry.id   AF-A0A4E0QQK2-F1
#
_cell.length_a   1.000
_cell.length_b   1.000
_cell.length_c   1.000
_cell.angle_alpha   90.00
_cell.angle_beta   90.00
_cell.angle_gamma   90.00
#
_symmetry.space_group_name_H-M   'P 1'
#
loop_
_entity.id
_entity.type
_entity.pdbx_description
1 polymer ?
#
loop_
_entity_poly.entity_id
_entity_poly.type
_entity_poly.pdbx_seq_one_letter_code
_entity_poly.pdbx_strand_id
1 'polypeptide(L)'
;MAETENQNKAELQLNEQRQLVEMPSKAQQVMRQHMLEHLATLNQIIGLIAEDKLEKAASLAETKIGISSMGKQCAKTGMGPGLFMPPDMRQMGRRLHEASSEFARIAKEGDTKQAVAALQKVTTTCVACHYKYRIQ
;
A
#
# COMPACT_ATOMS: atom_id res chain seq x y z
N MET A 1 -3.41 -17.72 -31.24
CA MET A 1 -2.51 -18.67 -30.52
C MET A 1 -1.10 -18.09 -30.39
N ALA A 2 -0.45 -17.64 -31.48
CA ALA A 2 0.88 -17.02 -31.41
C ALA A 2 0.91 -15.68 -30.61
N GLU A 3 -0.13 -14.85 -30.70
CA GLU A 3 -0.22 -13.58 -29.93
C GLU A 3 -0.36 -13.82 -28.43
N THR A 4 -1.18 -14.80 -28.03
CA THR A 4 -1.36 -15.22 -26.63
C THR A 4 -0.11 -15.84 -26.01
N GLU A 5 0.69 -16.58 -26.80
CA GLU A 5 1.99 -17.10 -26.33
C GLU A 5 3.02 -15.99 -26.15
N ASN A 6 3.02 -14.98 -27.04
CA ASN A 6 3.94 -13.86 -26.95
C ASN A 6 3.57 -12.90 -25.79
N GLN A 7 2.27 -12.71 -25.53
CA GLN A 7 1.76 -11.97 -24.36
C GLN A 7 2.12 -12.67 -23.04
N ASN A 8 1.91 -13.99 -22.94
CA ASN A 8 2.29 -14.76 -21.75
C ASN A 8 3.79 -14.69 -21.47
N LYS A 9 4.63 -14.73 -22.53
CA LYS A 9 6.09 -14.65 -22.40
C LYS A 9 6.55 -13.26 -21.91
N ALA A 10 5.90 -12.20 -22.38
CA ALA A 10 6.15 -10.83 -21.93
C ALA A 10 5.72 -10.62 -20.46
N GLU A 11 4.57 -11.16 -20.04
CA GLU A 11 4.11 -11.12 -18.65
C GLU A 11 5.01 -11.92 -17.69
N LEU A 12 5.50 -13.09 -18.13
CA LEU A 12 6.48 -13.89 -17.39
C LEU A 12 7.79 -13.13 -17.18
N GLN A 13 8.33 -12.49 -18.22
CA GLN A 13 9.54 -11.67 -18.12
C GLN A 13 9.38 -10.47 -17.18
N LEU A 14 8.23 -9.78 -17.23
CA LEU A 14 7.96 -8.64 -16.34
C LEU A 14 7.90 -9.10 -14.86
N ASN A 15 7.36 -10.29 -14.61
CA ASN A 15 7.28 -10.85 -13.27
C ASN A 15 8.65 -11.32 -12.76
N GLU A 16 9.50 -11.86 -13.62
CA GLU A 16 10.87 -12.30 -13.29
C GLU A 16 11.82 -11.13 -12.96
N GLN A 17 11.58 -9.94 -13.52
CA GLN A 17 12.36 -8.74 -13.20
C GLN A 17 12.14 -8.23 -11.76
N ARG A 18 11.04 -8.62 -11.11
CA ARG A 18 10.76 -8.23 -9.73
C ARG A 18 11.45 -9.16 -8.74
N GLN A 19 12.06 -8.57 -7.73
CA GLN A 19 12.70 -9.31 -6.64
C GLN A 19 11.64 -10.13 -5.89
N LEU A 20 11.80 -11.46 -5.90
CA LEU A 20 10.99 -12.35 -5.09
C LEU A 20 11.38 -12.17 -3.61
N VAL A 21 10.37 -11.94 -2.78
CA VAL A 21 10.52 -11.91 -1.32
C VAL A 21 9.96 -13.20 -0.75
N GLU A 22 10.86 -14.08 -0.34
CA GLU A 22 10.48 -15.36 0.26
C GLU A 22 9.88 -15.13 1.66
N MET A 23 8.67 -15.67 1.86
CA MET A 23 8.01 -15.65 3.16
C MET A 23 7.06 -16.85 3.28
N PRO A 24 6.81 -17.37 4.49
CA PRO A 24 5.87 -18.47 4.70
C PRO A 24 4.46 -18.12 4.21
N SER A 25 3.70 -19.10 3.72
CA SER A 25 2.36 -18.88 3.13
C SER A 25 1.42 -18.07 4.02
N LYS A 26 1.51 -18.23 5.34
CA LYS A 26 0.70 -17.44 6.27
C LYS A 26 1.04 -15.94 6.23
N ALA A 27 2.32 -15.59 6.15
CA ALA A 27 2.77 -14.20 6.05
C ALA A 27 2.36 -13.58 4.70
N GLN A 28 2.39 -14.36 3.62
CA GLN A 28 1.91 -13.94 2.30
C GLN A 28 0.42 -13.58 2.33
N GLN A 29 -0.40 -14.45 2.93
CA GLN A 29 -1.84 -14.23 3.08
C GLN A 29 -2.12 -12.96 3.89
N VAL A 30 -1.43 -12.77 5.01
CA VAL A 30 -1.55 -11.55 5.83
C VAL A 30 -1.16 -10.31 5.03
N MET A 31 -0.04 -10.35 4.30
CA MET A 31 0.38 -9.26 3.44
C MET A 31 -0.67 -8.93 2.36
N ARG A 32 -1.16 -9.94 1.65
CA ARG A 32 -2.19 -9.76 0.61
C ARG A 32 -3.47 -9.16 1.18
N GLN A 33 -3.90 -9.65 2.34
CA GLN A 33 -5.05 -9.10 3.03
C GLN A 33 -4.86 -7.62 3.36
N HIS A 34 -3.69 -7.23 3.88
CA HIS A 34 -3.40 -5.82 4.17
C HIS A 34 -3.42 -4.98 2.88
N MET A 35 -2.77 -5.45 1.81
CA MET A 35 -2.76 -4.71 0.53
C MET A 35 -4.18 -4.47 0.00
N LEU A 36 -5.05 -5.47 0.06
CA LEU A 36 -6.45 -5.34 -0.35
C LEU A 36 -7.23 -4.36 0.55
N GLU A 37 -7.05 -4.44 1.87
CA GLU A 37 -7.67 -3.50 2.82
C GLU A 37 -7.21 -2.06 2.60
N HIS A 38 -5.91 -1.86 2.34
CA HIS A 38 -5.33 -0.54 2.08
C HIS A 38 -5.85 0.01 0.74
N LEU A 39 -5.94 -0.83 -0.30
CA LEU A 39 -6.51 -0.44 -1.59
C LEU A 39 -7.99 -0.04 -1.48
N ALA A 40 -8.79 -0.84 -0.76
CA ALA A 40 -10.20 -0.51 -0.51
C ALA A 40 -10.36 0.80 0.29
N THR A 41 -9.45 1.05 1.23
CA THR A 41 -9.41 2.30 2.00
C THR A 41 -9.04 3.50 1.11
N LEU A 42 -8.04 3.35 0.23
CA LEU A 42 -7.67 4.40 -0.74
C LEU A 42 -8.85 4.77 -1.65
N ASN A 43 -9.61 3.78 -2.13
CA ASN A 43 -10.80 4.04 -2.93
C ASN A 43 -11.86 4.86 -2.15
N GLN A 44 -12.09 4.52 -0.88
CA GLN A 44 -13.01 5.29 -0.03
C GLN A 44 -12.51 6.72 0.23
N ILE A 45 -11.21 6.90 0.45
CA ILE A 45 -10.58 8.22 0.61
C ILE A 45 -10.82 9.08 -0.63
N ILE A 46 -10.63 8.52 -1.83
CA ILE A 46 -10.88 9.23 -3.10
C ILE A 46 -12.34 9.66 -3.19
N GLY A 47 -13.28 8.79 -2.85
CA GLY A 47 -14.72 9.13 -2.80
C GLY A 47 -15.02 10.25 -1.81
N LEU A 48 -14.43 10.21 -0.61
CA LEU A 48 -14.60 11.26 0.39
C LEU A 48 -14.02 12.61 -0.06
N ILE A 49 -12.88 12.61 -0.75
CA ILE A 49 -12.32 13.83 -1.35
C ILE A 49 -13.27 14.39 -2.42
N ALA A 50 -13.84 13.53 -3.28
CA ALA A 50 -14.78 13.95 -4.31
C ALA A 50 -16.07 14.56 -3.74
N GLU A 51 -16.44 14.19 -2.51
CA GLU A 51 -17.57 14.74 -1.77
C GLU A 51 -17.20 15.91 -0.83
N ASP A 52 -15.97 16.44 -0.93
CA ASP A 52 -15.43 17.51 -0.07
C ASP A 52 -15.41 17.17 1.44
N LYS A 53 -15.36 15.87 1.77
CA LYS A 53 -15.37 15.34 3.14
C LYS A 53 -13.94 15.07 3.65
N LEU A 54 -13.06 16.07 3.59
CA LEU A 54 -11.64 15.91 3.90
C LEU A 54 -11.35 15.45 5.34
N GLU A 55 -12.09 15.91 6.35
CA GLU A 55 -11.91 15.47 7.74
C GLU A 55 -12.18 13.95 7.91
N LYS A 56 -13.18 13.44 7.20
CA LYS A 56 -13.50 12.01 7.19
C LYS A 56 -12.43 11.23 6.43
N ALA A 57 -11.96 11.76 5.31
CA ALA A 57 -10.86 11.17 4.54
C ALA A 57 -9.59 11.07 5.38
N ALA A 58 -9.25 12.14 6.12
CA ALA A 58 -8.11 12.19 7.02
C ALA A 58 -8.21 11.13 8.14
N SER A 59 -9.35 11.09 8.82
CA SER A 59 -9.59 10.14 9.90
C SER A 59 -9.52 8.69 9.42
N LEU A 60 -10.07 8.41 8.24
CA LEU A 60 -10.02 7.08 7.64
C LEU A 60 -8.58 6.69 7.26
N ALA A 61 -7.82 7.59 6.64
CA ALA A 61 -6.43 7.34 6.28
C ALA A 61 -5.56 7.05 7.50
N GLU A 62 -5.63 7.89 8.55
CA GLU A 62 -4.84 7.71 9.77
C GLU A 62 -5.15 6.38 10.46
N THR A 63 -6.43 6.05 10.61
CA THR A 63 -6.86 4.88 11.40
C THR A 63 -6.65 3.55 10.70
N LYS A 64 -6.65 3.53 9.36
CA LYS A 64 -6.55 2.31 8.55
C LYS A 64 -5.15 2.09 7.96
N ILE A 65 -4.49 3.14 7.50
CA ILE A 65 -3.19 3.05 6.83
C ILE A 65 -2.10 3.82 7.59
N GLY A 66 -2.43 4.87 8.35
CA GLY A 66 -1.44 5.71 9.04
C GLY A 66 -0.56 4.98 10.05
N ILE A 67 0.36 5.74 10.67
CA ILE A 67 1.24 5.25 11.72
C ILE A 67 0.45 4.61 12.87
N SER A 68 -0.75 5.13 13.20
CA SER A 68 -1.57 4.54 14.25
C SER A 68 -2.04 3.11 13.95
N SER A 69 -2.07 2.67 12.69
CA SER A 69 -2.43 1.29 12.31
C SER A 69 -1.22 0.37 12.16
N MET A 70 -0.01 0.93 12.04
CA MET A 70 1.23 0.19 11.82
C MET A 70 1.47 -0.87 12.90
N GLY A 71 1.75 -2.11 12.47
CA GLY A 71 2.11 -3.21 13.37
C GLY A 71 0.94 -3.85 14.15
N LYS A 72 -0.27 -3.31 14.11
CA LYS A 72 -1.44 -3.86 14.84
C LYS A 72 -1.76 -5.31 14.48
N GLN A 73 -1.70 -5.69 13.20
CA GLN A 73 -1.90 -7.08 12.79
C GLN A 73 -0.69 -7.99 13.10
N CYS A 74 0.54 -7.45 13.14
CA CYS A 74 1.72 -8.22 13.55
C CYS A 74 1.59 -8.66 15.01
N ALA A 75 1.15 -7.74 15.88
CA ALA A 75 0.92 -8.02 17.30
C ALA A 75 -0.15 -9.10 17.55
N LYS A 76 -1.13 -9.24 16.63
CA LYS A 76 -2.22 -10.24 16.75
C LYS A 76 -1.86 -11.63 16.23
N THR A 77 -0.99 -11.72 15.23
CA THR A 77 -0.75 -12.97 14.50
C THR A 77 0.63 -13.57 14.75
N GLY A 78 1.60 -12.80 15.27
CA GLY A 78 3.00 -13.20 15.36
C GLY A 78 3.70 -13.39 14.00
N MET A 79 2.96 -13.30 12.90
CA MET A 79 3.41 -13.58 11.52
C MET A 79 3.29 -12.32 10.65
N GLY A 80 3.68 -11.18 11.21
CA GLY A 80 3.68 -9.92 10.46
C GLY A 80 4.62 -10.00 9.27
N PRO A 81 4.19 -9.60 8.06
CA PRO A 81 4.99 -9.81 6.86
C PRO A 81 6.30 -9.01 6.89
N GLY A 82 6.37 -7.94 7.68
CA GLY A 82 7.59 -7.16 7.92
C GLY A 82 8.77 -7.97 8.44
N LEU A 83 8.55 -9.14 9.07
CA LEU A 83 9.62 -10.03 9.52
C LEU A 83 10.43 -10.64 8.37
N PHE A 84 9.82 -10.80 7.20
CA PHE A 84 10.40 -11.47 6.04
C PHE A 84 10.81 -10.49 4.92
N MET A 85 10.36 -9.24 4.99
CA MET A 85 10.70 -8.21 4.02
C MET A 85 12.18 -7.83 4.10
N PRO A 86 12.89 -7.60 2.97
CA PRO A 86 14.23 -7.00 2.99
C PRO A 86 14.19 -5.57 3.56
N PRO A 87 15.34 -5.03 4.05
CA PRO A 87 15.40 -3.70 4.68
C PRO A 87 14.73 -2.58 3.88
N ASP A 88 14.99 -2.51 2.58
CA ASP A 88 14.40 -1.53 1.66
C ASP A 88 12.87 -1.63 1.61
N MET A 89 12.33 -2.84 1.52
CA MET A 89 10.88 -3.08 1.48
C MET A 89 10.22 -2.71 2.80
N ARG A 90 10.86 -3.02 3.95
CA ARG A 90 10.38 -2.56 5.26
C ARG A 90 10.35 -1.04 5.36
N GLN A 91 11.36 -0.37 4.80
CA GLN A 91 11.39 1.08 4.76
C GLN A 91 10.28 1.65 3.86
N MET A 92 10.00 1.04 2.72
CA MET A 92 8.84 1.41 1.89
C MET A 92 7.51 1.23 2.65
N GLY A 93 7.36 0.13 3.39
CA GLY A 93 6.18 -0.09 4.25
C GLY A 93 6.02 1.00 5.31
N ARG A 94 7.11 1.40 6.00
CA ARG A 94 7.05 2.54 6.93
C ARG A 94 6.69 3.85 6.24
N ARG A 95 7.28 4.13 5.08
CA ARG A 95 6.96 5.34 4.29
C ARG A 95 5.49 5.39 3.87
N LEU A 96 4.86 4.26 3.59
CA LEU A 96 3.41 4.21 3.31
C LEU A 96 2.60 4.70 4.52
N HIS A 97 2.92 4.19 5.72
CA HIS A 97 2.26 4.61 6.96
C HIS A 97 2.49 6.10 7.25
N GLU A 98 3.74 6.56 7.13
CA GLU A 98 4.12 7.98 7.31
C GLU A 98 3.42 8.89 6.29
N ALA A 99 3.41 8.52 5.01
CA ALA A 99 2.74 9.30 3.97
C ALA A 99 1.22 9.37 4.18
N SER A 100 0.61 8.30 4.70
CA SER A 100 -0.81 8.29 5.02
C SER A 100 -1.14 9.18 6.23
N SER A 101 -0.28 9.20 7.26
CA SER A 101 -0.43 10.12 8.38
C SER A 101 -0.24 11.58 7.96
N GLU A 102 0.71 11.84 7.05
CA GLU A 102 0.91 13.17 6.48
C GLU A 102 -0.28 13.61 5.61
N PHE A 103 -0.83 12.71 4.79
CA PHE A 103 -2.09 12.97 4.09
C PHE A 103 -3.21 13.33 5.08
N ALA A 104 -3.35 12.57 6.17
CA ALA A 104 -4.37 12.84 7.17
C ALA A 104 -4.19 14.24 7.80
N ARG A 105 -2.97 14.63 8.12
CA ARG A 105 -2.67 15.97 8.66
C ARG A 105 -3.05 17.07 7.68
N ILE A 106 -2.62 16.97 6.42
CA ILE A 106 -2.90 17.96 5.38
C ILE A 106 -4.40 18.04 5.05
N ALA A 107 -5.08 16.90 4.95
CA ALA A 107 -6.51 16.88 4.63
C ALA A 107 -7.35 17.57 5.72
N LYS A 108 -6.94 17.52 6.99
CA LYS A 108 -7.61 18.27 8.08
C LYS A 108 -7.50 19.79 7.95
N GLU A 109 -6.50 20.29 7.24
CA GLU A 109 -6.33 21.73 6.98
C GLU A 109 -7.35 22.25 5.95
N GLY A 110 -8.05 21.36 5.23
CA GLY A 110 -9.16 21.72 4.36
C GLY A 110 -8.78 22.09 2.91
N ASP A 111 -7.50 21.96 2.52
CA ASP A 111 -7.07 22.22 1.15
C ASP A 111 -7.10 20.93 0.31
N THR A 112 -8.11 20.80 -0.56
CA THR A 112 -8.29 19.65 -1.45
C THR A 112 -7.11 19.43 -2.39
N LYS A 113 -6.49 20.50 -2.92
CA LYS A 113 -5.36 20.36 -3.84
C LYS A 113 -4.14 19.81 -3.12
N GLN A 114 -3.85 20.32 -1.93
CA GLN A 114 -2.77 19.81 -1.09
C GLN A 114 -3.06 18.38 -0.61
N ALA A 115 -4.30 18.07 -0.25
CA ALA A 115 -4.71 16.72 0.13
C ALA A 115 -4.49 15.72 -1.01
N VAL A 116 -4.86 16.06 -2.25
CA VAL A 116 -4.61 15.22 -3.44
C VAL A 116 -3.10 15.05 -3.69
N ALA A 117 -2.31 16.12 -3.56
CA ALA A 117 -0.86 16.04 -3.68
C ALA A 117 -0.22 15.16 -2.60
N ALA A 118 -0.74 15.18 -1.37
CA ALA A 118 -0.31 14.29 -0.31
C ALA A 118 -0.73 12.83 -0.56
N LEU A 119 -1.95 12.61 -1.06
CA LEU A 119 -2.45 11.28 -1.41
C LEU A 119 -1.61 10.62 -2.52
N GLN A 120 -1.11 11.41 -3.48
CA GLN A 120 -0.20 10.93 -4.52
C GLN A 120 1.08 10.30 -3.95
N LYS A 121 1.59 10.79 -2.81
CA LYS A 121 2.74 10.19 -2.11
C LYS A 121 2.40 8.80 -1.56
N VAL A 122 1.18 8.61 -1.06
CA VAL A 122 0.69 7.30 -0.60
C VAL A 122 0.68 6.32 -1.77
N THR A 123 0.04 6.67 -2.89
CA THR A 123 -0.01 5.80 -4.09
C THR A 123 1.38 5.53 -4.67
N THR A 124 2.29 6.50 -4.62
CA THR A 124 3.68 6.33 -5.08
C THR A 124 4.38 5.18 -4.37
N THR A 125 4.13 4.96 -3.08
CA THR A 125 4.71 3.82 -2.35
C THR A 125 4.14 2.48 -2.81
N CYS A 126 2.85 2.41 -3.14
CA CYS A 126 2.23 1.22 -3.72
C CYS A 126 2.88 0.88 -5.06
N VAL A 127 3.03 1.88 -5.93
CA VAL A 127 3.67 1.74 -7.25
C VAL A 127 5.11 1.27 -7.09
N ALA A 128 5.92 1.96 -6.28
CA ALA A 128 7.33 1.60 -6.09
C ALA A 128 7.51 0.16 -5.56
N CYS A 129 6.68 -0.25 -4.59
CA CYS A 129 6.72 -1.61 -4.06
C CYS A 129 6.35 -2.65 -5.12
N HIS A 130 5.26 -2.43 -5.86
CA HIS A 130 4.78 -3.37 -6.87
C HIS A 130 5.66 -3.47 -8.12
N TYR A 131 6.43 -2.43 -8.43
CA TYR A 131 7.45 -2.43 -9.48
C TYR A 131 8.71 -3.19 -9.07
N LYS A 132 9.10 -3.16 -7.80
CA LYS A 132 10.36 -3.76 -7.33
C LYS A 132 10.18 -5.20 -6.83
N TYR A 133 9.06 -5.50 -6.18
CA TYR A 133 8.89 -6.73 -5.42
C TYR A 133 7.71 -7.56 -5.90
N ARG A 134 7.84 -8.87 -5.70
CA ARG A 134 6.74 -9.82 -5.77
C ARG A 134 6.79 -10.77 -4.58
N ILE A 135 5.62 -11.27 -4.22
CA ILE A 135 5.43 -12.38 -3.29
C ILE A 135 4.78 -13.52 -4.10
N GLN A 136 5.26 -14.75 -3.93
CA GLN A 136 4.63 -15.95 -4.50
C GLN A 136 3.81 -16.63 -3.44
#